data_AF-A0A9E6BIL9-F1
#
_entry.id   AF-A0A9E6BIL9-F1
#
_cell.length_a   1.000
_cell.length_b   1.000
_cell.length_c   1.000
_cell.angle_alpha   90.00
_cell.angle_beta   90.00
_cell.angle_gamma   90.00
#
_symmetry.space_group_name_H-M   'P 1'
#
loop_
_entity.id
_entity.type
_entity.pdbx_description
1 polymer ?
#
loop_
_entity_poly.entity_id
_entity_poly.type
_entity_poly.pdbx_seq_one_letter_code
_entity_poly.pdbx_strand_id
1 'polypeptide(L)'
;MHSFIHFIMGPMVWISFMIFFFGVIFRFLKMFKLINEKEIFIYTYMSLKYSFRSIFAWLIPFLPVSTRKSPVFYSISYIFHLLLFLVPVCLLSHVLLIEESVQWSWFAFNDSVSDTLTLVIIFSLIFFMVRRIVVPEVKFLTKPSDFIFILIVGLPFVTGFLAFHQFFAYRWLVIAHVLSGELMLILIPFTRFSHMFMAPFTRAYTGSEFGSVRHAKDW
;
A
#
# COMPACT_ATOMS: atom_id res chain seq x y z
N MET A 1 14.97 5.88 -28.61
CA MET A 1 15.04 6.15 -27.15
C MET A 1 13.99 7.17 -26.70
N HIS A 2 13.83 8.30 -27.38
CA HIS A 2 12.71 9.22 -27.11
C HIS A 2 11.33 8.56 -27.27
N SER A 3 11.13 7.75 -28.30
CA SER A 3 9.91 6.94 -28.50
C SER A 3 9.58 6.02 -27.32
N PHE A 4 10.59 5.42 -26.71
CA PHE A 4 10.42 4.55 -25.54
C PHE A 4 9.96 5.33 -24.31
N ILE A 5 10.57 6.49 -24.04
CA ILE A 5 10.20 7.34 -22.91
C ILE A 5 8.76 7.87 -23.07
N HIS A 6 8.39 8.32 -24.28
CA HIS A 6 7.01 8.73 -24.57
C HIS A 6 6.01 7.59 -24.40
N PHE A 7 6.40 6.35 -24.72
CA PHE A 7 5.54 5.18 -24.51
C PHE A 7 5.31 4.90 -23.01
N ILE A 8 6.39 4.83 -22.22
CA ILE A 8 6.29 4.49 -20.79
C ILE A 8 5.66 5.62 -19.96
N MET A 9 5.77 6.89 -20.37
CA MET A 9 5.16 8.02 -19.65
C MET A 9 3.75 8.37 -20.15
N GLY A 10 3.29 7.73 -21.23
CA GLY A 10 1.99 8.01 -21.84
C GLY A 10 1.13 6.74 -21.87
N PRO A 11 1.07 6.01 -23.00
CA PRO A 11 0.22 4.82 -23.15
C PRO A 11 0.38 3.76 -22.04
N MET A 12 1.61 3.49 -21.58
CA MET A 12 1.86 2.44 -20.59
C MET A 12 1.26 2.76 -19.21
N VAL A 13 1.22 4.04 -18.83
CA VAL A 13 0.61 4.49 -17.57
C VAL A 13 -0.87 4.16 -17.57
N TRP A 14 -1.57 4.42 -18.68
CA TRP A 14 -2.98 4.10 -18.84
C TRP A 14 -3.24 2.59 -18.84
N ILE A 15 -2.40 1.80 -19.49
CA ILE A 15 -2.46 0.33 -19.43
C ILE A 15 -2.31 -0.15 -17.99
N SER A 16 -1.35 0.40 -17.25
CA SER A 16 -1.10 0.08 -15.84
C SER A 16 -2.32 0.41 -14.97
N PHE A 17 -2.93 1.58 -15.17
CA PHE A 17 -4.17 1.96 -14.48
C PHE A 17 -5.34 1.03 -14.84
N MET A 18 -5.54 0.70 -16.11
CA MET A 18 -6.61 -0.22 -16.51
C MET A 18 -6.43 -1.59 -15.84
N ILE A 19 -5.22 -2.15 -15.88
CA ILE A 19 -4.92 -3.44 -15.23
C ILE A 19 -5.17 -3.36 -13.72
N PHE A 20 -4.74 -2.26 -13.08
CA PHE A 20 -5.00 -2.03 -11.67
C PHE A 20 -6.50 -2.03 -11.35
N PHE A 21 -7.30 -1.18 -12.01
CA PHE A 21 -8.73 -1.06 -11.72
C PHE A 21 -9.51 -2.32 -12.05
N PHE A 22 -9.31 -2.91 -13.24
CA PHE A 22 -9.97 -4.17 -13.61
C PHE A 22 -9.54 -5.33 -12.72
N GLY A 23 -8.26 -5.38 -12.34
CA GLY A 23 -7.74 -6.38 -11.41
C GLY A 23 -8.38 -6.26 -10.02
N VAL A 24 -8.58 -5.04 -9.51
CA VAL A 24 -9.26 -4.80 -8.23
C VAL A 24 -10.72 -5.23 -8.31
N ILE A 25 -11.44 -4.87 -9.37
CA ILE A 25 -12.83 -5.32 -9.61
C ILE A 25 -12.90 -6.85 -9.65
N PHE A 26 -12.02 -7.49 -10.43
CA PHE A 26 -11.94 -8.94 -10.52
C PHE A 26 -11.69 -9.57 -9.15
N ARG A 27 -10.83 -8.97 -8.33
CA ARG A 27 -10.54 -9.46 -6.98
C ARG A 27 -11.77 -9.40 -6.07
N PHE A 28 -12.54 -8.31 -6.13
CA PHE A 28 -13.81 -8.20 -5.42
C PHE A 28 -14.83 -9.24 -5.89
N LEU A 29 -15.04 -9.38 -7.19
CA LEU A 29 -15.95 -10.37 -7.75
C LEU A 29 -15.58 -11.79 -7.32
N LYS A 30 -14.28 -12.13 -7.36
CA LYS A 30 -13.78 -13.43 -6.91
C LYS A 30 -14.00 -13.64 -5.41
N MET A 31 -13.78 -12.62 -4.58
CA MET A 31 -14.04 -12.69 -3.14
C MET A 31 -15.52 -12.98 -2.87
N PHE A 32 -16.44 -12.22 -3.46
CA PHE A 32 -17.88 -12.43 -3.28
C PHE A 32 -18.33 -13.81 -3.78
N LYS A 33 -17.81 -14.25 -4.94
CA LYS A 33 -18.07 -15.59 -5.45
C LYS A 33 -17.63 -16.67 -4.45
N LEU A 34 -16.41 -16.58 -3.91
CA LEU A 34 -15.90 -17.55 -2.94
C LEU A 34 -16.67 -17.56 -1.62
N ILE A 35 -17.10 -16.39 -1.14
CA ILE A 35 -17.95 -16.29 0.06
C ILE A 35 -19.29 -17.01 -0.20
N ASN A 36 -19.94 -16.74 -1.33
CA ASN A 36 -21.20 -17.38 -1.68
C ASN A 36 -21.07 -18.91 -1.87
N GLU A 37 -19.93 -19.38 -2.38
CA GLU A 37 -19.69 -20.81 -2.60
C GLU A 37 -19.35 -21.57 -1.32
N LYS A 38 -18.61 -20.94 -0.39
CA LYS A 38 -18.01 -21.65 0.75
C LYS A 38 -18.59 -21.28 2.11
N GLU A 39 -19.06 -20.05 2.26
CA GLU A 39 -19.35 -19.44 3.55
C GLU A 39 -20.60 -18.53 3.48
N ILE A 40 -21.67 -19.02 2.85
CA ILE A 40 -22.91 -18.25 2.67
C ILE A 40 -23.54 -17.81 3.99
N PHE A 41 -23.30 -18.55 5.08
CA PHE A 41 -23.81 -18.23 6.42
C PHE A 41 -23.19 -16.98 7.04
N ILE A 42 -22.10 -16.44 6.47
CA ILE A 42 -21.50 -15.17 6.92
C ILE A 42 -22.55 -14.07 6.97
N TYR A 43 -23.44 -14.01 5.98
CA TYR A 43 -24.46 -12.95 5.91
C TYR A 43 -25.44 -12.94 7.09
N THR A 44 -25.61 -14.05 7.81
CA THR A 44 -26.55 -14.17 8.93
C THR A 44 -26.11 -13.38 10.16
N TYR A 45 -24.80 -13.23 10.37
CA TYR A 45 -24.25 -12.55 11.56
C TYR A 45 -23.43 -11.32 11.22
N MET A 46 -23.30 -10.97 9.94
CA MET A 46 -22.72 -9.70 9.51
C MET A 46 -23.55 -8.53 10.04
N SER A 47 -22.88 -7.63 10.75
CA SER A 47 -23.50 -6.44 11.35
C SER A 47 -22.72 -5.20 10.97
N LEU A 48 -23.40 -4.22 10.35
CA LEU A 48 -22.78 -2.95 9.96
C LEU A 48 -22.19 -2.23 11.17
N LYS A 49 -22.91 -2.21 12.30
CA LYS A 49 -22.45 -1.56 13.54
C LYS A 49 -21.11 -2.12 14.00
N TYR A 50 -21.00 -3.44 14.10
CA TYR A 50 -19.78 -4.09 14.58
C TYR A 50 -18.66 -4.10 13.53
N SER A 51 -19.02 -4.16 12.25
CA SER A 51 -18.09 -4.03 11.13
C SER A 51 -17.37 -2.68 11.16
N PHE A 52 -18.13 -1.57 11.18
CA PHE A 52 -17.55 -0.23 11.22
C PHE A 52 -16.78 0.02 12.51
N ARG A 53 -17.29 -0.44 13.67
CA ARG A 53 -16.57 -0.35 14.94
C ARG A 53 -15.16 -0.94 14.83
N SER A 54 -15.03 -2.12 14.23
CA SER A 54 -13.75 -2.79 14.04
C SER A 54 -12.83 -2.01 13.08
N ILE A 55 -13.35 -1.60 11.92
CA ILE A 55 -12.59 -0.85 10.93
C ILE A 55 -12.05 0.44 11.54
N PHE A 56 -12.90 1.26 12.17
CA PHE A 56 -12.47 2.52 12.78
C PHE A 56 -11.53 2.31 13.96
N ALA A 57 -11.72 1.26 14.77
CA ALA A 57 -10.82 0.99 15.89
C ALA A 57 -9.38 0.74 15.42
N TRP A 58 -9.20 0.10 14.26
CA TRP A 58 -7.88 -0.22 13.71
C TRP A 58 -7.26 0.92 12.88
N LEU A 59 -8.07 1.91 12.48
CA LEU A 59 -7.59 3.16 11.88
C LEU A 59 -6.93 4.09 12.90
N ILE A 60 -7.29 3.97 14.18
CA ILE A 60 -6.72 4.81 15.25
C ILE A 60 -5.46 4.12 15.82
N PRO A 61 -4.27 4.70 15.67
CA PRO A 61 -3.04 4.13 16.21
C PRO A 61 -3.14 3.92 17.73
N PHE A 62 -2.63 2.79 18.21
CA PHE A 62 -2.60 2.42 19.64
C PHE A 62 -3.96 2.21 20.31
N LEU A 63 -5.07 2.26 19.56
CA LEU A 63 -6.39 1.92 20.10
C LEU A 63 -6.56 0.39 20.28
N PRO A 64 -6.14 -0.49 19.34
CA PRO A 64 -6.13 -1.92 19.58
C PRO A 64 -5.04 -2.34 20.58
N VAL A 65 -5.35 -3.27 21.50
CA VAL A 65 -4.43 -3.81 22.52
C VAL A 65 -3.19 -4.42 21.89
N SER A 66 -3.35 -5.13 20.77
CA SER A 66 -2.23 -5.75 20.05
C SER A 66 -1.18 -4.73 19.62
N THR A 67 -1.61 -3.52 19.22
CA THR A 67 -0.69 -2.47 18.77
C THR A 67 0.12 -1.89 19.92
N ARG A 68 -0.46 -1.83 21.12
CA ARG A 68 0.23 -1.43 22.35
C ARG A 68 1.22 -2.47 22.87
N LYS A 69 1.03 -3.75 22.56
CA LYS A 69 1.97 -4.82 22.94
C LYS A 69 3.27 -4.80 22.12
N SER A 70 3.27 -4.18 20.94
CA SER A 70 4.46 -4.07 20.08
C SER A 70 4.58 -2.67 19.49
N PRO A 71 4.71 -1.63 20.35
CA PRO A 71 4.47 -0.26 19.95
C PRO A 71 5.45 0.21 18.88
N VAL A 72 6.73 -0.17 18.96
CA VAL A 72 7.75 0.21 17.96
C VAL A 72 7.38 -0.28 16.55
N PHE A 73 7.00 -1.55 16.42
CA PHE A 73 6.61 -2.12 15.13
C PHE A 73 5.39 -1.42 14.55
N TYR A 74 4.36 -1.19 15.38
CA TYR A 74 3.14 -0.55 14.92
C TYR A 74 3.31 0.93 14.62
N SER A 75 4.13 1.68 15.38
CA SER A 75 4.50 3.06 15.03
C SER A 75 5.05 3.13 13.62
N ILE A 76 6.07 2.31 13.33
CA ILE A 76 6.73 2.30 12.02
C ILE A 76 5.74 1.84 10.94
N SER A 77 4.91 0.82 11.23
CA SER A 77 3.88 0.36 10.31
C SER A 77 2.86 1.45 9.97
N TYR A 78 2.31 2.17 10.94
CA TYR A 78 1.33 3.23 10.69
C TYR A 78 1.95 4.39 9.92
N ILE A 79 3.14 4.85 10.31
CA ILE A 79 3.86 5.91 9.62
C ILE A 79 4.15 5.50 8.18
N PHE A 80 4.70 4.31 7.97
CA PHE A 80 5.00 3.81 6.63
C PHE A 80 3.75 3.76 5.74
N HIS A 81 2.66 3.16 6.22
CA HIS A 81 1.45 3.04 5.39
C HIS A 81 0.80 4.40 5.12
N LEU A 82 0.84 5.35 6.06
CA LEU A 82 0.37 6.71 5.82
C LEU A 82 1.21 7.40 4.73
N LEU A 83 2.54 7.37 4.88
CA LEU A 83 3.46 8.04 3.97
C LEU A 83 3.53 7.39 2.60
N LEU A 84 3.32 6.06 2.51
CA LEU A 84 3.27 5.31 1.25
C LEU A 84 2.27 5.90 0.26
N PHE A 85 1.15 6.45 0.74
CA PHE A 85 0.15 7.12 -0.09
C PHE A 85 0.31 8.63 -0.07
N LEU A 86 0.56 9.21 1.10
CA LEU A 86 0.61 10.67 1.28
C LEU A 86 1.75 11.30 0.46
N VAL A 87 2.94 10.69 0.44
CA VAL A 87 4.10 11.26 -0.26
C VAL A 87 3.89 11.27 -1.77
N PRO A 88 3.58 10.16 -2.47
CA PRO A 88 3.39 10.21 -3.92
C PRO A 88 2.24 11.15 -4.34
N VAL A 89 1.16 11.23 -3.56
CA VAL A 89 0.01 12.09 -3.89
C VAL A 89 0.33 13.58 -3.70
N CYS A 90 1.12 13.96 -2.69
CA CYS A 90 1.45 15.36 -2.40
C CYS A 90 2.86 15.77 -2.86
N LEU A 91 3.53 14.96 -3.68
CA LEU A 91 4.82 15.32 -4.27
C LEU A 91 4.59 16.28 -5.44
N LEU A 92 5.30 17.42 -5.46
CA LEU A 92 5.14 18.46 -6.48
C LEU A 92 5.22 17.90 -7.91
N SER A 93 6.22 17.05 -8.20
CA SER A 93 6.38 16.47 -9.54
C SER A 93 5.18 15.60 -9.95
N HIS A 94 4.54 14.87 -9.04
CA HIS A 94 3.34 14.09 -9.37
C HIS A 94 2.10 14.97 -9.50
N VAL A 95 1.95 16.00 -8.66
CA VAL A 95 0.84 16.95 -8.77
C VAL A 95 0.89 17.66 -10.12
N LEU A 96 2.07 18.11 -10.55
CA LEU A 96 2.26 18.75 -11.87
C LEU A 96 1.95 17.79 -13.02
N LEU A 97 2.38 16.53 -12.95
CA LEU A 97 2.03 15.53 -13.97
C LEU A 97 0.51 15.35 -14.10
N ILE A 98 -0.21 15.41 -12.98
CA ILE A 98 -1.67 15.27 -12.97
C ILE A 98 -2.33 16.55 -13.50
N GLU A 99 -1.86 17.73 -13.09
CA GLU A 99 -2.31 19.01 -13.61
C GLU A 99 -2.15 19.11 -15.13
N GLU A 100 -0.99 18.72 -15.67
CA GLU A 100 -0.74 18.68 -17.11
C GLU A 100 -1.69 17.70 -17.83
N SER A 101 -2.05 16.59 -17.19
CA SER A 101 -2.89 15.55 -17.81
C SER A 101 -4.40 15.82 -17.76
N VAL A 102 -4.92 16.34 -16.64
CA VAL A 102 -6.36 16.48 -16.38
C VAL A 102 -6.77 17.87 -15.86
N GLN A 103 -5.84 18.83 -15.84
CA GLN A 103 -6.07 20.24 -15.45
C GLN A 103 -6.59 20.41 -14.02
N TRP A 104 -6.18 19.51 -13.12
CA TRP A 104 -6.53 19.56 -11.70
C TRP A 104 -5.26 19.43 -10.85
N SER A 105 -5.11 20.34 -9.89
CA SER A 105 -4.02 20.36 -8.90
C SER A 105 -4.55 20.49 -7.47
N TRP A 106 -3.69 20.17 -6.51
CA TRP A 106 -3.95 20.32 -5.07
C TRP A 106 -2.64 20.65 -4.34
N PHE A 107 -2.70 20.65 -3.02
CA PHE A 107 -1.54 20.95 -2.17
C PHE A 107 -0.37 19.96 -2.40
N ALA A 108 0.80 20.52 -2.68
CA ALA A 108 2.07 19.81 -2.71
C ALA A 108 2.95 20.22 -1.51
N PHE A 109 3.70 19.27 -0.98
CA PHE A 109 4.73 19.56 0.02
C PHE A 109 5.90 20.33 -0.61
N ASN A 110 6.63 21.09 0.21
CA ASN A 110 7.92 21.61 -0.20
C ASN A 110 8.96 20.46 -0.31
N ASP A 111 10.07 20.74 -0.98
CA ASP A 111 11.11 19.76 -1.28
C ASP A 111 11.70 19.12 -0.01
N SER A 112 12.05 19.92 0.99
CA SER A 112 12.66 19.45 2.24
C SER A 112 11.75 18.48 3.02
N VAL A 113 10.44 18.77 3.06
CA VAL A 113 9.45 17.89 3.67
C VAL A 113 9.33 16.60 2.86
N SER A 114 9.21 16.70 1.53
CA SER A 114 9.10 15.53 0.65
C SER A 114 10.31 14.59 0.77
N ASP A 115 11.52 15.13 0.80
CA ASP A 115 12.76 14.38 0.98
C ASP A 115 12.80 13.67 2.33
N THR A 116 12.50 14.41 3.41
CA THR A 116 12.49 13.85 4.76
C THR A 116 11.49 12.69 4.88
N LEU A 117 10.27 12.88 4.38
CA LEU A 117 9.24 11.85 4.42
C LEU A 117 9.60 10.64 3.55
N THR A 118 10.23 10.86 2.39
CA THR A 118 10.71 9.79 1.52
C THR A 118 11.81 8.97 2.20
N LEU A 119 12.74 9.61 2.90
CA LEU A 119 13.76 8.92 3.70
C LEU A 119 13.13 8.09 4.82
N VAL A 120 12.09 8.60 5.51
CA VAL A 120 11.35 7.84 6.52
C VAL A 120 10.74 6.56 5.92
N ILE A 121 10.19 6.61 4.70
CA ILE A 121 9.69 5.43 3.98
C ILE A 121 10.83 4.44 3.72
N ILE A 122 11.97 4.90 3.20
CA ILE A 122 13.14 4.05 2.90
C ILE A 122 13.66 3.37 4.17
N PHE A 123 13.84 4.11 5.27
CA PHE A 123 14.26 3.53 6.55
C PHE A 123 13.24 2.54 7.12
N SER A 124 11.94 2.80 6.93
CA SER A 124 10.88 1.86 7.34
C SER A 124 10.96 0.54 6.57
N LEU A 125 11.25 0.58 5.27
CA LEU A 125 11.46 -0.61 4.44
C LEU A 125 12.69 -1.42 4.89
N ILE A 126 13.79 -0.73 5.19
CA ILE A 126 15.00 -1.36 5.76
C ILE A 126 14.65 -2.02 7.10
N PHE A 127 13.92 -1.33 7.98
CA PHE A 127 13.45 -1.90 9.24
C PHE A 127 12.62 -3.18 9.03
N PHE A 128 11.66 -3.19 8.10
CA PHE A 128 10.86 -4.39 7.82
C PHE A 128 11.72 -5.54 7.27
N MET A 129 12.71 -5.23 6.43
CA MET A 129 13.65 -6.21 5.92
C MET A 129 14.50 -6.83 7.03
N VAL A 130 15.11 -5.99 7.87
CA VAL A 130 15.95 -6.43 9.01
C VAL A 130 15.13 -7.23 10.01
N ARG A 131 13.94 -6.74 10.39
CA ARG A 131 13.02 -7.45 11.31
C ARG A 131 12.72 -8.86 10.82
N ARG A 132 12.56 -9.03 9.50
CA ARG A 132 12.26 -10.30 8.87
C ARG A 132 13.41 -11.31 8.92
N ILE A 133 14.65 -10.84 9.06
CA ILE A 133 15.87 -11.65 9.14
C ILE A 133 16.21 -11.97 10.62
N VAL A 134 15.98 -11.01 11.51
CA VAL A 134 16.45 -11.04 12.90
C VAL A 134 15.42 -11.63 13.86
N VAL A 135 14.14 -11.27 13.73
CA VAL A 135 13.10 -11.69 14.68
C VAL A 135 12.66 -13.13 14.39
N PRO A 136 12.89 -14.10 15.31
CA PRO A 136 12.67 -15.52 15.03
C PRO A 136 11.25 -15.87 14.58
N GLU A 137 10.25 -15.27 15.22
CA GLU A 137 8.82 -15.52 14.93
C GLU A 137 8.46 -15.06 13.52
N VAL A 138 9.06 -13.97 13.06
CA VAL A 138 8.82 -13.39 11.72
C VAL A 138 9.62 -14.15 10.67
N LYS A 139 10.87 -14.48 10.99
CA LYS A 139 11.76 -15.26 10.13
C LYS A 139 11.17 -16.63 9.82
N PHE A 140 10.56 -17.29 10.80
CA PHE A 140 9.89 -18.57 10.63
C PHE A 140 8.76 -18.54 9.58
N LEU A 141 8.03 -17.42 9.50
CA LEU A 141 6.92 -17.24 8.54
C LEU A 141 7.34 -16.63 7.21
N THR A 142 8.62 -16.30 7.05
CA THR A 142 9.12 -15.54 5.90
C THR A 142 9.33 -16.41 4.68
N LYS A 143 8.85 -15.94 3.52
CA LYS A 143 9.13 -16.54 2.22
C LYS A 143 10.05 -15.61 1.40
N PRO A 144 10.82 -16.14 0.44
CA PRO A 144 11.64 -15.31 -0.47
C PRO A 144 10.84 -14.20 -1.16
N SER A 145 9.57 -14.48 -1.50
CA SER A 145 8.66 -13.49 -2.09
C SER A 145 8.46 -12.24 -1.22
N ASP A 146 8.60 -12.33 0.10
CA ASP A 146 8.43 -11.19 0.99
C ASP A 146 9.51 -10.13 0.80
N PHE A 147 10.75 -10.54 0.50
CA PHE A 147 11.83 -9.62 0.18
C PHE A 147 11.63 -8.97 -1.19
N ILE A 148 11.11 -9.75 -2.16
CA ILE A 148 10.75 -9.24 -3.48
C ILE A 148 9.67 -8.16 -3.36
N PHE A 149 8.65 -8.36 -2.53
CA PHE A 149 7.61 -7.35 -2.31
C PHE A 149 8.15 -6.08 -1.65
N ILE A 150 9.04 -6.19 -0.67
CA ILE A 150 9.72 -5.02 -0.07
C ILE A 150 10.51 -4.26 -1.14
N LEU A 151 11.21 -4.97 -2.03
CA LEU A 151 11.96 -4.34 -3.12
C LEU A 151 11.04 -3.64 -4.11
N ILE A 152 9.96 -4.28 -4.56
CA ILE A 152 8.99 -3.67 -5.50
C ILE A 152 8.41 -2.38 -4.92
N VAL A 153 8.05 -2.38 -3.64
CA VAL A 153 7.54 -1.16 -2.98
C VAL A 153 8.63 -0.11 -2.81
N GLY A 154 9.87 -0.51 -2.51
CA GLY A 154 10.96 0.42 -2.29
C GLY A 154 11.55 1.05 -3.54
N LEU A 155 11.52 0.35 -4.68
CA LEU A 155 12.14 0.79 -5.92
C LEU A 155 11.65 2.17 -6.39
N PRO A 156 10.34 2.47 -6.45
CA PRO A 156 9.86 3.81 -6.82
C PRO A 156 10.41 4.90 -5.91
N PHE A 157 10.42 4.69 -4.60
CA PHE A 157 10.91 5.70 -3.65
C PHE A 157 12.42 5.91 -3.75
N VAL A 158 13.20 4.83 -3.82
CA VAL A 158 14.68 4.92 -3.93
C VAL A 158 15.07 5.57 -5.26
N THR A 159 14.51 5.12 -6.37
CA THR A 159 14.84 5.65 -7.71
C THR A 159 14.35 7.09 -7.88
N GLY A 160 13.17 7.42 -7.36
CA GLY A 160 12.62 8.79 -7.37
C GLY A 160 13.46 9.75 -6.54
N PHE A 161 13.85 9.35 -5.32
CA PHE A 161 14.74 10.13 -4.45
C PHE A 161 16.11 10.38 -5.11
N LEU A 162 16.73 9.33 -5.65
CA LEU A 162 18.01 9.47 -6.34
C LEU A 162 17.91 10.33 -7.60
N ALA A 163 16.79 10.25 -8.33
CA ALA A 163 16.54 11.08 -9.51
C ALA A 163 16.37 12.56 -9.12
N PHE A 164 15.61 12.86 -8.06
CA PHE A 164 15.41 14.22 -7.57
C PHE A 164 16.73 14.92 -7.23
N HIS A 165 17.61 14.22 -6.51
CA HIS A 165 18.94 14.75 -6.16
C HIS A 165 19.99 14.66 -7.29
N GLN A 166 19.61 14.18 -8.48
CA GLN A 166 20.49 14.06 -9.64
C GLN A 166 21.81 13.30 -9.36
N PHE A 167 21.79 12.33 -8.45
CA PHE A 167 23.01 11.65 -7.98
C PHE A 167 23.86 11.05 -9.11
N PHE A 168 23.25 10.21 -9.95
CA PHE A 168 23.91 9.61 -11.11
C PHE A 168 22.86 9.16 -12.13
N ALA A 169 23.25 9.08 -13.40
CA ALA A 169 22.44 8.46 -14.46
C ALA A 169 20.95 8.90 -14.44
N TYR A 170 20.68 10.19 -14.21
CA TYR A 170 19.34 10.76 -13.97
C TYR A 170 18.27 10.17 -14.89
N ARG A 171 18.54 10.14 -16.20
CA ARG A 171 17.62 9.59 -17.20
C ARG A 171 17.23 8.14 -16.93
N TRP A 172 18.18 7.29 -16.52
CA TRP A 172 17.92 5.89 -16.20
C TRP A 172 17.18 5.72 -14.87
N LEU A 173 17.46 6.58 -13.88
CA LEU A 173 16.72 6.59 -12.62
C LEU A 173 15.26 6.98 -12.82
N VAL A 174 14.97 7.98 -13.65
CA VAL A 174 13.60 8.36 -14.02
C VAL A 174 12.88 7.20 -14.72
N ILE A 175 13.54 6.54 -15.68
CA ILE A 175 12.98 5.35 -16.35
C ILE A 175 12.68 4.25 -15.33
N ALA A 176 13.62 3.97 -14.41
CA ALA A 176 13.43 2.96 -13.37
C ALA A 176 12.31 3.33 -12.39
N HIS A 177 12.18 4.61 -12.03
CA HIS A 177 11.11 5.14 -11.19
C HIS A 177 9.73 4.91 -11.83
N VAL A 178 9.56 5.34 -13.08
CA VAL A 178 8.30 5.17 -13.82
C VAL A 178 7.95 3.69 -13.94
N LEU A 179 8.87 2.86 -14.45
CA LEU A 179 8.62 1.43 -14.64
C LEU A 179 8.34 0.68 -13.33
N SER A 180 9.03 1.03 -12.25
CA SER A 180 8.77 0.40 -10.94
C SER A 180 7.42 0.85 -10.35
N GLY A 181 7.02 2.11 -10.57
CA GLY A 181 5.69 2.60 -10.19
C GLY A 181 4.57 1.89 -10.96
N GLU A 182 4.70 1.79 -12.28
CA GLU A 182 3.78 1.06 -13.15
C GLU A 182 3.68 -0.42 -12.78
N LEU A 183 4.83 -1.07 -12.58
CA LEU A 183 4.89 -2.47 -12.12
C LEU A 183 4.17 -2.63 -10.79
N MET A 184 4.38 -1.71 -9.84
CA MET A 184 3.69 -1.76 -8.55
C MET A 184 2.17 -1.68 -8.76
N LEU A 185 1.66 -0.73 -9.56
CA LEU A 185 0.24 -0.61 -9.89
C LEU A 185 -0.35 -1.89 -10.48
N ILE A 186 0.33 -2.48 -11.47
CA ILE A 186 -0.07 -3.73 -12.11
C ILE A 186 -0.15 -4.89 -11.10
N LEU A 187 0.80 -4.97 -10.17
CA LEU A 187 0.90 -6.07 -9.21
C LEU A 187 -0.06 -5.95 -8.02
N ILE A 188 -0.55 -4.75 -7.69
CA ILE A 188 -1.42 -4.54 -6.53
C ILE A 188 -2.58 -5.55 -6.44
N PRO A 189 -3.43 -5.72 -7.47
CA PRO A 189 -4.60 -6.59 -7.35
C PRO A 189 -4.29 -8.09 -7.31
N PHE A 190 -3.11 -8.51 -7.77
CA PHE A 190 -2.77 -9.93 -7.97
C PHE A 190 -1.81 -10.49 -6.93
N THR A 191 -1.26 -9.65 -6.05
CA THR A 191 -0.24 -10.04 -5.07
C THR A 191 -0.71 -9.81 -3.64
N ARG A 192 0.22 -9.92 -2.66
CA ARG A 192 -0.07 -9.62 -1.25
C ARG A 192 -0.45 -8.17 -1.01
N PHE A 193 -0.17 -7.26 -1.94
CA PHE A 193 -0.57 -5.84 -1.86
C PHE A 193 -2.08 -5.64 -1.86
N SER A 194 -2.86 -6.62 -2.34
CA SER A 194 -4.33 -6.55 -2.30
C SER A 194 -4.89 -6.42 -0.88
N HIS A 195 -4.07 -6.65 0.16
CA HIS A 195 -4.47 -6.43 1.55
C HIS A 195 -4.97 -5.00 1.80
N MET A 196 -4.52 -3.99 1.06
CA MET A 196 -5.03 -2.62 1.21
C MET A 196 -6.55 -2.53 0.99
N PHE A 197 -7.08 -3.35 0.08
CA PHE A 197 -8.52 -3.40 -0.22
C PHE A 197 -9.27 -4.45 0.58
N MET A 198 -8.60 -5.57 0.89
CA MET A 198 -9.24 -6.71 1.57
C MET A 198 -9.28 -6.54 3.09
N ALA A 199 -8.34 -5.79 3.69
CA ALA A 199 -8.25 -5.62 5.13
C ALA A 199 -9.53 -5.04 5.76
N PRO A 200 -10.20 -4.01 5.20
CA PRO A 200 -11.48 -3.54 5.71
C PRO A 200 -12.56 -4.63 5.75
N PHE A 201 -12.62 -5.53 4.75
CA PHE A 201 -13.59 -6.62 4.73
C PHE A 201 -13.27 -7.69 5.75
N THR A 202 -11.99 -8.05 5.91
CA THR A 202 -11.57 -8.95 7.00
C THR A 202 -11.89 -8.36 8.37
N ARG A 203 -11.68 -7.05 8.58
CA ARG A 203 -12.08 -6.37 9.82
C ARG A 203 -13.59 -6.32 10.00
N ALA A 204 -14.35 -6.06 8.93
CA ALA A 204 -15.81 -6.06 8.97
C ALA A 204 -16.35 -7.41 9.45
N TYR A 205 -15.79 -8.49 8.88
CA TYR A 205 -16.08 -9.86 9.27
C TYR A 205 -15.72 -10.15 10.73
N THR A 206 -14.45 -9.93 11.12
CA THR A 206 -13.98 -10.19 12.49
C THR A 206 -14.75 -9.35 13.51
N GLY A 207 -15.03 -8.08 13.20
CA GLY A 207 -15.85 -7.21 14.03
C GLY A 207 -17.24 -7.77 14.26
N SER A 208 -17.89 -8.23 13.18
CA SER A 208 -19.22 -8.84 13.24
C SER A 208 -19.23 -10.14 14.04
N GLU A 209 -18.29 -11.05 13.80
CA GLU A 209 -18.20 -12.32 14.53
C GLU A 209 -17.95 -12.09 16.03
N PHE A 210 -16.91 -11.35 16.39
CA PHE A 210 -16.55 -11.15 17.79
C PHE A 210 -17.55 -10.23 18.51
N GLY A 211 -18.03 -9.19 17.85
CA GLY A 211 -18.95 -8.22 18.45
C GLY A 211 -20.39 -8.71 18.53
N SER A 212 -20.92 -9.24 17.42
CA SER A 212 -22.32 -9.62 17.30
C SER A 212 -22.61 -11.00 17.88
N VAL A 213 -21.70 -11.96 17.71
CA VAL A 213 -21.93 -13.35 18.14
C VAL A 213 -21.26 -13.63 19.48
N ARG A 214 -19.98 -13.27 19.64
CA ARG A 214 -19.20 -13.61 20.84
C ARG A 214 -19.24 -12.56 21.95
N HIS A 215 -19.88 -11.41 21.70
CA HIS A 215 -19.96 -10.28 22.61
C HIS A 215 -18.61 -9.80 23.18
N ALA A 216 -17.55 -9.89 22.36
CA ALA A 216 -16.20 -9.50 22.67
C ALA A 216 -15.73 -8.29 21.82
N LYS A 217 -14.67 -7.63 22.28
CA LYS A 217 -13.95 -6.62 21.50
C LYS A 217 -12.80 -7.30 20.76
N ASP A 218 -12.68 -6.98 19.48
CA ASP A 218 -11.73 -7.55 18.53
C ASP A 218 -10.51 -6.64 18.26
N TRP A 219 -10.37 -5.59 19.06
CA TRP A 219 -9.30 -4.59 18.99
C TRP A 219 -8.60 -4.48 20.33
#